data_AF-A0A011N3E6-F1
#
_entry.id   AF-A0A011N3E6-F1
#
_cell.length_a   1.000
_cell.length_b   1.000
_cell.length_c   1.000
_cell.angle_alpha   90.00
_cell.angle_beta   90.00
_cell.angle_gamma   90.00
#
_symmetry.space_group_name_H-M   'P 1'
#
loop_
_entity.id
_entity.type
_entity.pdbx_description
1 polymer ?
#
loop_
_entity_poly.entity_id
_entity_poly.type
_entity_poly.pdbx_seq_one_letter_code
_entity_poly.pdbx_strand_id
1 'polypeptide(L)'
;MKVRAIFVSDVHLGTRGCQAERLLDFLREHEAEYLYLLGDIIDFWAMKRGVHWTPAQNTLVQKILRRARRGERVMLVPGNHDEALRDYDGVSFGDILVRREHIHVTAEGRRFLLLHGDQFDQVTRYHRWLAVVGDVG
;
A
#
# COMPACT_ATOMS: atom_id res chain seq x y z
N MET A 1 -19.73 2.93 -8.85
CA MET A 1 -20.10 3.87 -7.76
C MET A 1 -18.96 4.85 -7.51
N LYS A 2 -19.24 6.13 -7.25
CA LYS A 2 -18.20 7.09 -6.84
C LYS A 2 -18.08 7.12 -5.32
N VAL A 3 -16.88 6.95 -4.81
CA VAL A 3 -16.56 7.04 -3.37
C VAL A 3 -15.56 8.18 -3.13
N ARG A 4 -15.34 8.57 -1.88
CA ARG A 4 -14.36 9.62 -1.56
C ARG A 4 -12.94 9.08 -1.59
N ALA A 5 -12.68 7.98 -0.88
CA ALA A 5 -11.35 7.39 -0.77
C ALA A 5 -11.43 5.87 -0.91
N ILE A 6 -10.43 5.29 -1.57
CA ILE A 6 -10.19 3.86 -1.63
C ILE A 6 -8.85 3.60 -0.91
N PHE A 7 -8.83 2.58 -0.07
CA PHE A 7 -7.63 2.09 0.63
C PHE A 7 -7.40 0.65 0.20
N VAL A 8 -6.19 0.34 -0.28
CA VAL A 8 -5.79 -1.01 -0.74
C VAL A 8 -4.44 -1.34 -0.14
N SER A 9 -4.28 -2.53 0.44
CA SER A 9 -3.00 -3.05 0.95
C SER A 9 -2.75 -4.46 0.41
N ASP A 10 -1.55 -4.99 0.64
CA ASP A 10 -1.21 -6.43 0.49
C ASP A 10 -1.52 -6.99 -0.92
N VAL A 11 -1.22 -6.20 -1.95
CA VAL A 11 -1.47 -6.60 -3.35
C VAL A 11 -0.42 -7.61 -3.84
N HIS A 12 0.82 -7.47 -3.37
CA HIS A 12 1.97 -8.32 -3.71
C HIS A 12 2.14 -8.58 -5.22
N LEU A 13 2.19 -7.50 -6.02
CA LEU A 13 2.56 -7.58 -7.45
C LEU A 13 3.91 -8.30 -7.61
N GLY A 14 4.02 -9.11 -8.65
CA GLY A 14 5.19 -9.98 -8.91
C GLY A 14 5.09 -11.38 -8.31
N THR A 15 4.01 -11.69 -7.59
CA THR A 15 3.77 -13.02 -6.97
C THR A 15 2.61 -13.78 -7.62
N ARG A 16 2.56 -15.09 -7.40
CA ARG A 16 1.40 -15.95 -7.77
C ARG A 16 0.16 -15.68 -6.92
N GLY A 17 0.33 -15.14 -5.72
CA GLY A 17 -0.77 -14.83 -4.80
C GLY A 17 -1.57 -13.59 -5.20
N CYS A 18 -0.97 -12.71 -6.02
CA CYS A 18 -1.57 -11.45 -6.46
C CYS A 18 -2.92 -11.65 -7.15
N GLN A 19 -4.00 -11.16 -6.53
CA GLN A 19 -5.36 -11.21 -7.08
C GLN A 19 -5.65 -10.01 -8.01
N ALA A 20 -4.79 -9.82 -9.02
CA ALA A 20 -4.82 -8.62 -9.86
C ALA A 20 -6.14 -8.41 -10.61
N GLU A 21 -6.78 -9.48 -11.08
CA GLU A 21 -8.07 -9.41 -11.80
C GLU A 21 -9.18 -8.87 -10.89
N ARG A 22 -9.29 -9.41 -9.66
CA ARG A 22 -10.29 -8.96 -8.67
C ARG A 22 -10.12 -7.50 -8.32
N LEU A 23 -8.88 -7.06 -8.07
CA LEU A 23 -8.59 -5.67 -7.76
C LEU A 23 -8.84 -4.75 -8.98
N LEU A 24 -8.49 -5.22 -10.18
CA LEU A 24 -8.75 -4.47 -11.40
C LEU A 24 -10.26 -4.24 -11.62
N ASP A 25 -11.08 -5.27 -11.42
CA ASP A 25 -12.54 -5.16 -11.55
C ASP A 25 -13.13 -4.23 -10.50
N PHE A 26 -12.69 -4.35 -9.24
CA PHE A 26 -13.06 -3.41 -8.18
C PHE A 26 -12.73 -1.95 -8.56
N LEU A 27 -11.51 -1.68 -9.06
CA LEU A 27 -11.07 -0.34 -9.47
C LEU A 27 -11.72 0.15 -10.78
N ARG A 28 -12.36 -0.73 -11.56
CA ARG A 28 -13.17 -0.34 -12.72
C ARG A 28 -14.55 0.14 -12.29
N GLU A 29 -15.14 -0.53 -11.30
CA GLU A 29 -16.47 -0.20 -10.80
C GLU A 29 -16.48 1.00 -9.85
N HIS A 30 -15.34 1.31 -9.22
CA HIS A 30 -15.23 2.35 -8.19
C HIS A 30 -14.26 3.46 -8.58
N GLU A 31 -14.78 4.67 -8.74
CA GLU A 31 -13.99 5.89 -8.87
C GLU A 31 -13.83 6.57 -7.51
N ALA A 32 -12.70 7.23 -7.27
CA ALA A 32 -12.44 7.92 -6.01
C ALA A 32 -11.67 9.24 -6.20
N GLU A 33 -11.74 10.10 -5.19
CA GLU A 33 -10.93 11.31 -5.10
C GLU A 33 -9.50 10.98 -4.61
N TYR A 34 -9.39 9.96 -3.76
CA TYR A 34 -8.13 9.43 -3.24
C TYR A 34 -8.03 7.92 -3.45
N LEU A 35 -6.87 7.46 -3.89
CA LEU A 35 -6.48 6.06 -3.89
C LEU A 35 -5.20 5.90 -3.06
N TYR A 36 -5.33 5.30 -1.90
CA TYR A 36 -4.22 4.99 -1.01
C TYR A 36 -3.80 3.54 -1.20
N LEU A 37 -2.54 3.35 -1.55
CA LEU A 37 -1.86 2.06 -1.67
C LEU A 37 -1.01 1.88 -0.39
N LEU A 38 -1.56 1.16 0.58
CA LEU A 38 -1.06 1.06 1.95
C LEU A 38 -0.29 -0.23 2.17
N GLY A 39 0.95 -0.25 1.70
CA GLY A 39 1.89 -1.32 2.01
C GLY A 39 1.71 -2.59 1.20
N ASP A 40 2.84 -3.28 1.07
CA ASP A 40 3.05 -4.55 0.37
C ASP A 40 2.35 -4.63 -1.00
N ILE A 41 2.50 -3.56 -1.79
CA ILE A 41 1.90 -3.43 -3.11
C ILE A 41 2.71 -4.20 -4.15
N ILE A 42 4.04 -4.14 -4.05
CA ILE A 42 5.01 -4.80 -4.91
C ILE A 42 5.93 -5.67 -4.05
N ASP A 43 6.04 -6.95 -4.38
CA ASP A 43 6.91 -7.85 -3.62
C ASP A 43 8.29 -7.98 -4.29
N PHE A 44 9.20 -7.04 -3.96
CA PHE A 44 10.57 -7.07 -4.50
C PHE A 44 11.35 -8.29 -4.02
N TRP A 45 11.04 -8.83 -2.84
CA TRP A 45 11.72 -10.02 -2.30
C TRP A 45 11.37 -11.27 -3.09
N ALA A 46 10.09 -11.47 -3.41
CA ALA A 46 9.66 -12.56 -4.28
C ALA A 46 10.24 -12.42 -5.69
N MET A 47 10.22 -11.22 -6.26
CA MET A 47 10.76 -10.97 -7.60
C MET A 47 12.25 -11.27 -7.73
N LYS A 48 13.06 -11.02 -6.67
CA LYS A 48 14.48 -11.43 -6.65
C LYS A 48 14.69 -12.94 -6.74
N ARG A 49 13.73 -13.75 -6.28
CA ARG A 49 13.79 -15.22 -6.31
C ARG A 49 13.18 -15.82 -7.59
N GLY A 50 12.32 -15.05 -8.26
CA GLY A 50 11.65 -15.45 -9.48
C GLY A 50 10.39 -14.61 -9.68
N VAL A 51 10.35 -13.87 -10.77
CA VAL A 51 9.23 -12.96 -11.07
C VAL A 51 8.05 -13.76 -11.62
N HIS A 52 6.88 -13.62 -10.98
CA HIS A 52 5.60 -14.05 -11.56
C HIS A 52 4.75 -12.83 -11.94
N TRP A 53 4.92 -12.36 -13.17
CA TRP A 53 4.23 -11.18 -13.68
C TRP A 53 3.23 -11.57 -14.77
N THR A 54 1.95 -11.29 -14.54
CA THR A 54 0.86 -11.64 -15.48
C THR A 54 0.37 -10.41 -16.26
N PRO A 55 -0.30 -10.59 -17.41
CA PRO A 55 -0.94 -9.48 -18.12
C PRO A 55 -1.96 -8.71 -17.27
N ALA A 56 -2.65 -9.39 -16.36
CA ALA A 56 -3.59 -8.76 -15.43
C ALA A 56 -2.87 -7.81 -14.44
N GLN A 57 -1.72 -8.24 -13.89
CA GLN A 57 -0.88 -7.38 -13.03
C GLN A 57 -0.39 -6.14 -13.79
N ASN A 58 0.06 -6.30 -15.03
CA ASN A 58 0.44 -5.16 -15.88
C ASN A 58 -0.75 -4.20 -16.09
N THR A 59 -1.93 -4.74 -16.39
CA THR A 59 -3.15 -3.94 -16.62
C THR A 59 -3.57 -3.18 -15.36
N LEU A 60 -3.43 -3.79 -14.18
CA LEU A 60 -3.67 -3.14 -12.90
C LEU A 60 -2.73 -1.94 -12.68
N VAL A 61 -1.42 -2.11 -12.89
CA VAL A 61 -0.46 -1.00 -12.80
C VAL A 61 -0.82 0.14 -13.75
N GLN A 62 -1.14 -0.18 -15.00
CA GLN A 62 -1.57 0.82 -15.99
C GLN A 62 -2.87 1.53 -15.60
N LYS A 63 -3.83 0.81 -15.02
CA LYS A 63 -5.08 1.39 -14.51
C LYS A 63 -4.79 2.38 -13.38
N ILE A 64 -3.93 2.04 -12.43
CA ILE A 64 -3.54 2.94 -11.32
C ILE A 64 -2.85 4.20 -11.87
N LEU A 65 -1.85 4.04 -12.74
CA LEU A 65 -1.16 5.17 -13.39
C LEU A 65 -2.11 6.06 -14.21
N ARG A 66 -3.13 5.47 -14.84
CA ARG A 66 -4.15 6.22 -15.57
C ARG A 66 -5.09 6.98 -14.64
N ARG A 67 -5.43 6.43 -13.48
CA ARG A 67 -6.23 7.11 -12.45
C ARG A 67 -5.49 8.34 -11.93
N ALA A 68 -4.22 8.19 -11.59
CA ALA A 68 -3.35 9.30 -11.17
C ALA A 68 -3.31 10.42 -12.21
N ARG A 69 -3.04 10.08 -13.48
CA ARG A 69 -3.05 11.04 -14.61
C ARG A 69 -4.38 11.74 -14.87
N ARG A 70 -5.49 11.21 -14.37
CA ARG A 70 -6.83 11.79 -14.51
C ARG A 70 -7.22 12.69 -13.32
N GLY A 71 -6.28 12.96 -12.42
CA GLY A 71 -6.46 13.89 -11.29
C GLY A 71 -6.91 13.21 -9.99
N GLU A 72 -6.96 11.88 -9.95
CA GLU A 72 -7.12 11.18 -8.68
C GLU A 72 -5.84 11.26 -7.86
N ARG A 73 -5.98 11.55 -6.56
CA ARG A 73 -4.84 11.64 -5.65
C ARG A 73 -4.39 10.24 -5.25
N VAL A 74 -3.43 9.71 -5.99
CA VAL A 74 -2.85 8.38 -5.72
C VAL A 74 -1.62 8.54 -4.85
N MET A 75 -1.63 7.84 -3.72
CA MET A 75 -0.51 7.82 -2.79
C MET A 75 -0.11 6.38 -2.45
N LEU A 76 1.19 6.14 -2.40
CA LEU A 76 1.76 4.87 -1.97
C LEU A 76 2.51 5.06 -0.65
N VAL A 77 2.14 4.24 0.33
CA VAL A 77 2.83 4.08 1.60
C VAL A 77 3.57 2.76 1.57
N PRO A 78 4.92 2.73 1.50
CA PRO A 78 5.65 1.47 1.31
C PRO A 78 5.57 0.53 2.53
N GLY A 79 5.30 -0.74 2.28
CA GLY A 79 5.40 -1.81 3.27
C GLY A 79 6.82 -2.35 3.42
N ASN A 80 6.97 -3.50 4.09
CA ASN A 80 8.26 -4.16 4.25
C ASN A 80 8.67 -4.94 2.99
N HIS A 81 7.72 -5.45 2.20
CA HIS A 81 8.02 -6.06 0.91
C HIS A 81 8.37 -5.01 -0.16
N ASP A 82 7.90 -3.77 0.03
CA ASP A 82 8.16 -2.60 -0.81
C ASP A 82 9.42 -1.81 -0.40
N GLU A 83 10.34 -2.38 0.38
CA GLU A 83 11.42 -1.63 1.06
C GLU A 83 12.20 -0.68 0.13
N ALA A 84 12.44 -1.09 -1.12
CA ALA A 84 13.12 -0.27 -2.12
C ALA A 84 12.40 1.06 -2.43
N LEU A 85 11.11 1.19 -2.16
CA LEU A 85 10.33 2.42 -2.34
C LEU A 85 10.45 3.38 -1.14
N ARG A 86 10.96 2.93 0.01
CA ARG A 86 11.11 3.77 1.22
C ARG A 86 12.09 4.91 1.02
N ASP A 87 13.12 4.69 0.21
CA ASP A 87 14.15 5.69 -0.13
C ASP A 87 13.60 6.83 -1.01
N TYR A 88 12.38 6.68 -1.52
CA TYR A 88 11.71 7.65 -2.38
C TYR A 88 10.60 8.42 -1.66
N ASP A 89 10.66 8.51 -0.33
CA ASP A 89 9.78 9.41 0.42
C ASP A 89 9.87 10.84 -0.12
N GLY A 90 8.73 11.48 -0.34
CA GLY A 90 8.70 12.80 -0.97
C GLY A 90 8.51 12.75 -2.48
N VAL A 91 8.95 11.69 -3.15
CA VAL A 91 9.06 11.59 -4.61
C VAL A 91 7.76 11.13 -5.26
N SER A 92 7.54 11.55 -6.50
CA SER A 92 6.44 11.06 -7.34
C SER A 92 6.97 10.14 -8.45
N PHE A 93 6.33 8.98 -8.62
CA PHE A 93 6.53 8.11 -9.79
C PHE A 93 5.37 8.29 -10.76
N GLY A 94 5.58 9.07 -11.81
CA GLY A 94 4.46 9.67 -12.55
C GLY A 94 3.69 10.60 -11.61
N ASP A 95 2.39 10.38 -11.49
CA ASP A 95 1.51 11.15 -10.58
C ASP A 95 1.19 10.40 -9.28
N ILE A 96 1.92 9.32 -8.97
CA ILE A 96 1.77 8.56 -7.71
C ILE A 96 2.76 9.10 -6.69
N LEU A 97 2.26 9.67 -5.60
CA LEU A 97 3.08 10.25 -4.54
C LEU A 97 3.51 9.18 -3.53
N VAL A 98 4.80 9.05 -3.27
CA VAL A 98 5.31 8.13 -2.24
C VAL A 98 5.48 8.88 -0.93
N ARG A 99 4.94 8.32 0.16
CA ARG A 99 5.07 8.86 1.51
C ARG A 99 5.30 7.74 2.52
N ARG A 100 6.14 7.96 3.54
CA ARG A 100 6.28 7.00 4.65
C ARG A 100 5.05 6.91 5.55
N GLU A 101 4.33 8.02 5.67
CA GLU A 101 3.04 8.11 6.37
C GLU A 101 2.21 9.27 5.80
N HIS A 102 0.91 9.26 6.05
CA HIS A 102 0.01 10.32 5.61
C HIS A 102 -1.20 10.48 6.53
N ILE A 103 -1.78 11.69 6.57
CA ILE A 103 -3.02 11.94 7.31
C ILE A 103 -4.15 12.15 6.31
N HIS A 104 -5.08 11.19 6.24
CA HIS A 104 -6.34 11.39 5.56
C HIS A 104 -7.33 12.12 6.46
N VAL A 105 -8.02 13.13 5.91
CA VAL A 105 -9.13 13.80 6.58
C VAL A 105 -10.45 13.37 5.94
N THR A 106 -11.30 12.71 6.72
CA THR A 106 -12.60 12.23 6.27
C THR A 106 -13.56 13.39 5.98
N ALA A 107 -14.70 13.11 5.35
CA ALA A 107 -15.72 14.13 5.09
C ALA A 107 -16.27 14.78 6.37
N GLU A 108 -16.19 14.08 7.51
CA GLU A 108 -16.62 14.56 8.83
C GLU A 108 -15.49 15.25 9.62
N GLY A 109 -14.31 15.42 9.02
CA GLY A 109 -13.16 16.04 9.67
C GLY A 109 -12.35 15.11 10.58
N ARG A 110 -12.68 13.81 10.65
CA ARG A 110 -11.85 12.83 11.38
C ARG A 110 -10.52 12.65 10.68
N ARG A 111 -9.45 12.51 11.46
CA ARG A 111 -8.07 12.36 10.96
C ARG A 111 -7.62 10.91 11.11
N PHE A 112 -7.29 10.27 10.00
CA PHE A 112 -6.76 8.90 9.98
C PHE A 112 -5.28 8.97 9.61
N LEU A 113 -4.42 8.43 10.48
CA LEU A 113 -3.02 8.23 10.16
C LEU A 113 -2.89 6.95 9.32
N LEU A 114 -2.29 7.08 8.15
CA LEU A 114 -2.02 6.01 7.20
C LEU A 114 -0.53 5.68 7.27
N LEU A 115 -0.23 4.43 7.60
CA LEU A 115 1.11 3.86 7.71
C LEU A 115 0.98 2.34 7.50
N HIS A 116 2.05 1.63 7.14
CA HIS A 116 2.01 0.17 6.97
C HIS A 116 1.88 -0.58 8.30
N GLY A 117 2.78 -0.34 9.25
CA GLY A 117 2.71 -0.86 10.62
C GLY A 117 3.87 -1.75 11.01
N ASP A 118 4.68 -2.21 10.04
CA ASP A 118 5.90 -3.00 10.29
C ASP A 118 6.92 -2.28 11.18
N GLN A 119 6.84 -0.94 11.25
CA GLN A 119 7.64 -0.15 12.20
C GLN A 119 7.40 -0.56 13.66
N PHE A 120 6.22 -1.07 13.99
CA PHE A 120 5.84 -1.50 15.34
C PHE A 120 6.14 -2.99 15.61
N ASP A 121 6.42 -3.79 14.58
CA ASP A 121 6.77 -5.20 14.72
C ASP A 121 8.13 -5.39 15.41
N GLN A 122 9.08 -4.47 15.18
CA GLN A 122 10.34 -4.49 15.90
C GLN A 122 10.14 -4.16 17.38
N VAL A 123 9.32 -3.15 17.67
CA VAL A 123 9.04 -2.68 19.04
C VAL A 123 8.30 -3.76 19.84
N THR A 124 7.26 -4.37 19.28
CA THR A 124 6.52 -5.46 19.94
C THR A 124 7.35 -6.73 20.15
N ARG A 125 8.28 -7.07 19.25
CA ARG A 125 9.23 -8.18 19.45
C ARG A 125 10.14 -7.94 20.66
N TYR A 126 10.61 -6.71 20.89
CA TYR A 126 11.34 -6.37 22.12
C TYR A 126 10.40 -6.26 23.34
N HIS A 127 9.13 -5.88 23.21
CA HIS A 127 8.24 -5.88 24.38
C HIS A 127 7.79 -7.27 24.86
N ARG A 128 7.96 -8.34 24.06
CA ARG A 128 7.67 -9.71 24.54
C ARG A 128 8.55 -10.13 25.72
N TRP A 129 9.83 -9.72 25.78
CA TRP A 129 10.67 -10.05 26.95
C TRP A 129 10.26 -9.24 28.19
N LEU A 130 9.82 -7.99 28.01
CA LEU A 130 9.24 -7.18 29.09
C LEU A 130 7.90 -7.72 29.59
N ALA A 131 7.07 -8.27 28.70
CA ALA A 131 5.80 -8.91 29.07
C ALA A 131 6.02 -10.18 29.91
N VAL A 132 7.09 -10.94 29.66
CA VAL A 132 7.46 -12.13 30.45
C VAL A 132 8.00 -11.74 31.85
N VAL A 133 8.64 -10.58 31.99
CA VAL A 133 9.07 -10.07 33.31
C VAL A 133 7.90 -9.54 34.13
N GLY A 134 6.81 -9.10 33.48
CA GLY A 134 5.58 -8.64 34.15
C GLY A 134 4.65 -9.74 34.68
N ASP A 135 4.88 -11.00 34.31
CA ASP A 135 4.06 -12.17 34.72
C ASP A 135 4.69 -12.96 35.88
N VAL A 136 5.77 -12.42 36.47
CA VAL A 136 6.34 -12.88 37.74
C VAL A 136 6.08 -11.80 38.79
N GLY A 137 4.80 -11.63 39.14
CA GLY A 137 4.31 -10.75 40.18
C GLY A 137 3.15 -11.40 40.92
#